data_AF-A0A7L4NW17-F1
#
_entry.id   AF-A0A7L4NW17-F1
#
_cell.length_a   1.000
_cell.length_b   1.000
_cell.length_c   1.000
_cell.angle_alpha   90.00
_cell.angle_beta   90.00
_cell.angle_gamma   90.00
#
_symmetry.space_group_name_H-M   'P 1'
#
loop_
_entity.id
_entity.type
_entity.pdbx_description
1 polymer ?
#
loop_
_entity_poly.entity_id
_entity_poly.type
_entity_poly.pdbx_seq_one_letter_code
_entity_poly.pdbx_strand_id
1 'polypeptide(L)'
;MGLLKNEDNEQLRQLVKACLLEISKLKIELKKCQKESSKVGDDRALLELKEDVESKLLEKEKEINNLQELLEKKDQKLEELEIIRYHFNALTAKPKKDLTSFQSQVYQLLPAEENTLENLYTHITEIGFSELSSENFEHVIRNLERKGYFESYQKDDEIYWQKIDK
;
A
#
# COMPACT_ATOMS: atom_id res chain seq x y z
N MET A 1 19.14 -35.69 90.64
CA MET A 1 18.97 -35.89 89.18
C MET A 1 17.50 -35.95 88.71
N GLY A 2 16.48 -35.73 89.56
CA GLY A 2 15.07 -35.84 89.15
C GLY A 2 14.40 -34.58 88.58
N LEU A 3 14.96 -33.39 88.82
CA LEU A 3 14.37 -32.11 88.40
C LEU A 3 14.69 -31.74 86.94
N LEU A 4 15.93 -31.96 86.47
CA LEU A 4 16.33 -31.68 85.08
C LEU A 4 15.55 -32.52 84.04
N LYS A 5 15.22 -33.76 84.38
CA LYS A 5 14.44 -34.66 83.51
C LYS A 5 13.01 -34.18 83.23
N ASN A 6 12.45 -33.34 84.10
CA ASN A 6 11.11 -32.78 83.93
C ASN A 6 11.12 -31.52 83.05
N GLU A 7 12.17 -30.69 83.14
CA GLU A 7 12.33 -29.51 82.28
C GLU A 7 12.55 -29.89 80.81
N ASP A 8 13.41 -30.87 80.53
CA ASP A 8 13.66 -31.34 79.16
C ASP A 8 12.38 -31.90 78.50
N ASN A 9 11.54 -32.56 79.29
CA ASN A 9 10.28 -33.14 78.84
C ASN A 9 9.22 -32.05 78.56
N GLU A 10 9.22 -30.98 79.37
CA GLU A 10 8.38 -29.79 79.17
C GLU A 10 8.79 -29.04 77.88
N GLN A 11 10.10 -28.85 77.67
CA GLN A 11 10.65 -28.23 76.45
C GLN A 11 10.32 -29.05 75.20
N LEU A 12 10.43 -30.37 75.26
CA LEU A 12 10.06 -31.26 74.15
C LEU A 12 8.57 -31.15 73.80
N ARG A 13 7.70 -31.06 74.81
CA ARG A 13 6.25 -30.84 74.61
C ARG A 13 5.96 -29.50 73.97
N GLN A 14 6.66 -28.44 74.37
CA GLN A 14 6.52 -27.11 73.76
C GLN A 14 6.96 -27.12 72.30
N LEU A 15 8.07 -27.79 71.98
CA LEU A 15 8.56 -27.94 70.62
C LEU A 15 7.57 -28.70 69.74
N VAL A 16 7.05 -29.84 70.21
CA VAL A 16 6.02 -30.61 69.48
C VAL A 16 4.77 -29.77 69.23
N LYS A 17 4.34 -28.98 70.22
CA LYS A 17 3.18 -28.08 70.08
C LYS A 17 3.46 -26.99 69.03
N ALA A 18 4.66 -26.41 69.02
CA ALA A 18 5.06 -25.43 68.01
C ALA A 18 5.07 -26.03 66.60
N CYS A 19 5.67 -27.22 66.43
CA CYS A 19 5.67 -27.92 65.15
C CYS A 19 4.26 -28.27 64.66
N LEU A 20 3.36 -28.71 65.56
CA LEU A 20 1.97 -29.01 65.20
C LEU A 20 1.19 -27.77 64.75
N LEU A 21 1.45 -26.62 65.37
CA LEU A 21 0.88 -25.34 64.96
C LEU A 21 1.40 -24.91 63.59
N GLU A 22 2.69 -25.08 63.35
CA GLU A 22 3.33 -24.75 62.07
C GLU A 22 2.82 -25.65 60.95
N ILE A 23 2.72 -26.97 61.17
CA ILE A 23 2.10 -27.91 60.23
C ILE A 23 0.65 -27.52 59.94
N SER A 24 -0.11 -27.11 60.96
CA SER A 24 -1.51 -26.68 60.78
C SER A 24 -1.61 -25.40 59.96
N LYS A 25 -0.70 -24.44 60.17
CA LYS A 25 -0.62 -23.19 59.40
C LYS A 25 -0.28 -23.49 57.94
N LEU A 26 0.75 -24.29 57.68
CA LEU A 26 1.15 -24.71 56.34
C LEU A 26 0.02 -25.46 55.62
N LYS A 27 -0.73 -26.31 56.32
CA LYS A 27 -1.89 -27.02 55.74
C LYS A 27 -3.02 -26.07 55.33
N ILE A 28 -3.24 -25.00 56.09
CA ILE A 28 -4.23 -23.97 55.76
C ILE A 28 -3.77 -23.16 54.53
N GLU A 29 -2.51 -22.74 54.51
CA GLU A 29 -1.91 -22.03 53.37
C GLU A 29 -1.95 -22.88 52.09
N LEU A 30 -1.62 -24.17 52.17
CA LEU A 30 -1.67 -25.09 51.04
C LEU A 30 -3.11 -25.24 50.51
N LYS A 31 -4.11 -25.38 51.39
CA LYS A 31 -5.53 -25.39 50.99
C LYS A 31 -5.97 -24.06 50.36
N LYS A 32 -5.42 -22.94 50.81
CA LYS A 32 -5.70 -21.61 50.25
C LYS A 32 -5.11 -21.48 48.85
N CYS A 33 -3.85 -21.86 48.66
CA CYS A 33 -3.19 -21.91 47.36
C CYS A 33 -3.89 -22.87 46.39
N GLN A 34 -4.34 -24.03 46.86
CA GLN A 34 -5.07 -24.99 46.02
C GLN A 34 -6.44 -24.44 45.58
N LYS A 35 -7.15 -23.73 46.47
CA LYS A 35 -8.40 -23.03 46.12
C LYS A 35 -8.17 -21.86 45.16
N GLU A 36 -7.09 -21.11 45.33
CA GLU A 36 -6.71 -20.01 44.42
C GLU A 36 -6.29 -20.55 43.05
N SER A 37 -5.54 -21.66 42.98
CA SER A 37 -5.19 -22.35 41.75
C SER A 37 -6.44 -22.88 41.01
N SER A 38 -7.43 -23.42 41.73
CA SER A 38 -8.70 -23.83 41.11
C SER A 38 -9.56 -22.66 40.60
N LYS A 39 -9.25 -21.41 40.99
CA LYS A 39 -9.85 -20.20 40.41
C LYS A 39 -9.12 -19.71 39.16
N VAL A 40 -7.93 -20.24 38.85
CA VAL A 40 -7.24 -20.08 37.55
C VAL A 40 -7.89 -21.01 36.52
N GLY A 41 -9.21 -21.11 36.56
CA GLY A 41 -10.03 -21.88 35.65
C GLY A 41 -10.72 -20.92 34.68
N ASP A 42 -9.94 -20.22 33.87
CA ASP A 42 -10.48 -19.38 32.79
C ASP A 42 -9.80 -19.63 31.44
N ASP A 43 -9.16 -20.79 31.28
CA ASP A 43 -8.62 -21.26 30.00
C ASP A 43 -9.71 -21.28 28.91
N ARG A 44 -10.96 -21.58 29.29
CA ARG A 44 -12.08 -21.62 28.33
C ARG A 44 -12.51 -20.24 27.87
N ALA A 45 -12.67 -19.26 28.77
CA ALA A 45 -13.01 -17.90 28.34
C ALA A 45 -11.85 -17.23 27.59
N LEU A 46 -10.60 -17.57 27.95
CA LEU A 46 -9.42 -17.13 27.21
C LEU A 46 -9.38 -17.73 25.79
N LEU A 47 -9.74 -19.01 25.63
CA LEU A 47 -9.85 -19.67 24.32
C LEU A 47 -10.99 -19.06 23.49
N GLU A 48 -12.18 -18.87 24.08
CA GLU A 48 -13.32 -18.25 23.39
C GLU A 48 -13.01 -16.80 22.97
N LEU A 49 -12.32 -16.04 23.82
CA LEU A 49 -11.84 -14.69 23.47
C LEU A 49 -10.80 -14.72 22.36
N LYS A 50 -9.87 -15.68 22.40
CA LYS A 50 -8.84 -15.85 21.36
C LYS A 50 -9.47 -16.19 20.01
N GLU A 51 -10.43 -17.11 19.97
CA GLU A 51 -11.16 -17.47 18.75
C GLU A 51 -11.96 -16.29 18.20
N ASP A 52 -12.63 -15.51 19.05
CA ASP A 52 -13.37 -14.30 18.64
C ASP A 52 -12.42 -13.24 18.07
N VAL A 53 -11.27 -13.00 18.72
CA VAL A 53 -10.25 -12.06 18.23
C VAL A 53 -9.65 -12.52 16.91
N GLU A 54 -9.30 -13.81 16.77
CA GLU A 54 -8.78 -14.37 15.52
C GLU A 54 -9.80 -14.27 14.39
N SER A 55 -11.08 -14.52 14.66
CA SER A 55 -12.13 -14.39 13.65
C SER A 55 -12.32 -12.96 13.18
N LYS A 56 -12.30 -11.99 14.10
CA LYS A 56 -12.35 -10.55 13.78
C LYS A 56 -11.11 -10.10 13.01
N LEU A 57 -9.95 -10.62 13.36
CA LEU A 57 -8.70 -10.31 12.68
C LEU A 57 -8.75 -10.79 11.23
N LEU A 58 -9.21 -12.02 10.99
CA LEU A 58 -9.42 -12.57 9.65
C LEU A 58 -10.45 -11.77 8.84
N GLU A 59 -11.54 -11.32 9.47
CA GLU A 59 -12.53 -10.47 8.81
C GLU A 59 -11.94 -9.12 8.42
N LYS A 60 -11.16 -8.50 9.32
CA LYS A 60 -10.46 -7.24 9.05
C LYS A 60 -9.38 -7.38 7.98
N GLU A 61 -8.64 -8.49 7.95
CA GLU A 61 -7.68 -8.77 6.89
C GLU A 61 -8.36 -8.89 5.53
N LYS A 62 -9.50 -9.58 5.45
CA LYS A 62 -10.31 -9.64 4.22
C LYS A 62 -10.81 -8.27 3.80
N GLU A 63 -11.29 -7.46 4.75
CA GLU A 63 -11.74 -6.10 4.49
C GLU A 63 -10.59 -5.24 3.95
N ILE A 64 -9.40 -5.31 4.55
CA ILE A 64 -8.20 -4.61 4.09
C ILE A 64 -7.83 -5.01 2.66
N ASN A 65 -7.77 -6.31 2.37
CA ASN A 65 -7.44 -6.80 1.02
C ASN A 65 -8.46 -6.32 -0.02
N ASN A 66 -9.76 -6.39 0.30
CA ASN A 66 -10.81 -5.91 -0.60
C ASN A 66 -10.71 -4.40 -0.84
N LEU A 67 -10.39 -3.62 0.21
CA LEU A 67 -10.20 -2.17 0.08
C LEU A 67 -8.96 -1.83 -0.75
N GLN A 68 -7.87 -2.59 -0.61
CA GLN A 68 -6.66 -2.44 -1.43
C GLN A 68 -6.94 -2.73 -2.90
N GLU A 69 -7.65 -3.81 -3.22
CA GLU A 69 -8.05 -4.11 -4.60
C GLU A 69 -8.96 -3.03 -5.20
N LEU A 70 -9.89 -2.48 -4.40
CA LEU A 70 -10.76 -1.40 -4.85
C LEU A 70 -9.97 -0.11 -5.09
N LEU A 71 -8.97 0.16 -4.25
CA LEU A 71 -8.10 1.33 -4.39
C LEU A 71 -7.28 1.23 -5.67
N GLU A 72 -6.63 0.09 -5.91
CA GLU A 72 -5.84 -0.15 -7.12
C GLU A 72 -6.66 0.02 -8.41
N LYS A 73 -7.89 -0.54 -8.43
CA LYS A 73 -8.81 -0.35 -9.57
C LYS A 73 -9.20 1.10 -9.78
N LYS A 74 -9.34 1.88 -8.69
CA LYS A 74 -9.67 3.31 -8.78
C LYS A 74 -8.47 4.12 -9.25
N ASP A 75 -7.27 3.80 -8.80
CA ASP A 75 -6.04 4.48 -9.22
C ASP A 75 -5.78 4.27 -10.71
N GLN A 76 -5.90 3.03 -11.21
CA GLN A 76 -5.83 2.73 -12.65
C GLN A 76 -6.84 3.56 -13.47
N LYS A 77 -8.10 3.62 -13.00
CA LYS A 77 -9.14 4.42 -13.66
C LYS A 77 -8.85 5.92 -13.59
N LEU A 78 -8.21 6.39 -12.53
CA LEU A 78 -7.82 7.78 -12.39
C LEU A 78 -6.72 8.13 -13.38
N GLU A 79 -5.71 7.28 -13.54
CA GLU A 79 -4.65 7.43 -14.56
C GLU A 79 -5.24 7.49 -15.98
N GLU A 80 -6.16 6.57 -16.32
CA GLU A 80 -6.86 6.60 -17.61
C GLU A 80 -7.61 7.93 -17.83
N LEU A 81 -8.32 8.40 -16.81
CA LEU A 81 -9.06 9.66 -16.87
C LEU A 81 -8.14 10.87 -17.01
N GLU A 82 -6.96 10.85 -16.40
CA GLU A 82 -5.96 11.91 -16.54
C GLU A 82 -5.40 11.98 -17.95
N ILE A 83 -5.12 10.83 -18.57
CA ILE A 83 -4.69 10.74 -19.98
C ILE A 83 -5.79 11.29 -20.90
N ILE A 84 -7.04 10.86 -20.70
CA ILE A 84 -8.18 11.36 -21.47
C ILE A 84 -8.33 12.88 -21.30
N ARG A 85 -8.23 13.38 -20.07
CA ARG A 85 -8.31 14.82 -19.77
C ARG A 85 -7.20 15.59 -20.48
N TYR A 86 -5.98 15.06 -20.49
CA TYR A 86 -4.84 15.65 -21.20
C TYR A 86 -5.12 15.74 -22.71
N HIS A 87 -5.51 14.64 -23.34
CA HIS A 87 -5.84 14.61 -24.77
C HIS A 87 -7.01 15.53 -25.13
N PHE A 88 -8.07 15.56 -24.29
CA PHE A 88 -9.22 16.44 -24.50
C PHE A 88 -8.82 17.92 -24.44
N ASN A 89 -8.01 18.30 -23.44
CA ASN A 89 -7.51 19.67 -23.31
C ASN A 89 -6.62 20.06 -24.49
N ALA A 90 -5.78 19.14 -24.97
CA ALA A 90 -4.98 19.35 -26.18
C ALA A 90 -5.88 19.54 -27.41
N LEU A 91 -6.88 18.69 -27.63
CA LEU A 91 -7.77 18.79 -28.81
C LEU A 91 -8.65 20.04 -28.84
N THR A 92 -9.02 20.54 -27.66
CA THR A 92 -9.91 21.71 -27.49
C THR A 92 -9.16 23.02 -27.26
N ALA A 93 -7.83 22.97 -27.15
CA ALA A 93 -7.03 24.16 -27.00
C ALA A 93 -7.17 25.08 -28.23
N LYS A 94 -7.01 26.38 -27.99
CA LYS A 94 -7.06 27.37 -29.06
C LYS A 94 -5.97 27.06 -30.09
N PRO A 95 -6.27 27.12 -31.40
CA PRO A 95 -5.27 26.96 -32.44
C PRO A 95 -4.10 27.91 -32.21
N LYS A 96 -2.87 27.39 -32.36
CA LYS A 96 -1.66 28.20 -32.25
C LYS A 96 -1.58 29.15 -33.46
N LYS A 97 -0.91 30.28 -33.26
CA LYS A 97 -0.79 31.30 -34.29
C LYS A 97 -0.14 30.72 -35.56
N ASP A 98 -0.70 31.04 -36.71
CA ASP A 98 -0.21 30.60 -38.02
C ASP A 98 -0.35 29.08 -38.29
N LEU A 99 -0.99 28.30 -37.41
CA LEU A 99 -1.32 26.89 -37.63
C LEU A 99 -2.80 26.71 -37.98
N THR A 100 -3.11 25.69 -38.80
CA THR A 100 -4.51 25.23 -38.94
C THR A 100 -4.97 24.56 -37.64
N SER A 101 -6.28 24.33 -37.50
CA SER A 101 -6.80 23.57 -36.34
C SER A 101 -6.15 22.20 -36.23
N PHE A 102 -6.08 21.48 -37.35
CA PHE A 102 -5.45 20.17 -37.43
C PHE A 102 -3.96 20.20 -37.06
N GLN A 103 -3.18 21.14 -37.62
CA GLN A 103 -1.76 21.29 -37.26
C GLN A 103 -1.56 21.63 -35.78
N SER A 104 -2.44 22.45 -35.22
CA SER A 104 -2.40 22.81 -33.79
C SER A 104 -2.67 21.61 -32.90
N GLN A 105 -3.67 20.81 -33.26
CA GLN A 105 -4.03 19.59 -32.53
C GLN A 105 -2.90 18.57 -32.56
N VAL A 106 -2.33 18.32 -33.74
CA VAL A 106 -1.17 17.43 -33.89
C VAL A 106 -0.01 17.94 -33.02
N TYR A 107 0.36 19.22 -33.14
CA TYR A 107 1.41 19.80 -32.31
C TYR A 107 1.14 19.63 -30.80
N GLN A 108 -0.09 19.84 -30.34
CA GLN A 108 -0.44 19.76 -28.92
C GLN A 108 -0.38 18.33 -28.37
N LEU A 109 -0.73 17.33 -29.19
CA LEU A 109 -0.75 15.93 -28.79
C LEU A 109 0.59 15.22 -28.88
N LEU A 110 1.51 15.71 -29.72
CA LEU A 110 2.85 15.14 -29.82
C LEU A 110 3.65 15.38 -28.53
N PRO A 111 4.48 14.40 -28.12
CA PRO A 111 5.31 14.49 -26.92
C PRO A 111 6.30 15.65 -27.02
N ALA A 112 6.77 16.13 -25.86
CA ALA A 112 7.81 17.14 -25.80
C ALA A 112 9.20 16.57 -26.09
N GLU A 113 9.39 15.27 -25.85
CA GLU A 113 10.63 14.54 -26.08
C GLU A 113 10.94 14.42 -27.57
N GLU A 114 12.24 14.43 -27.90
CA GLU A 114 12.71 14.18 -29.25
C GLU A 114 12.40 12.76 -29.69
N ASN A 115 11.91 12.58 -30.91
CA ASN A 115 11.62 11.25 -31.42
C ASN A 115 11.68 11.16 -32.94
N THR A 116 11.71 9.96 -33.48
CA THR A 116 11.70 9.71 -34.93
C THR A 116 10.32 9.96 -35.52
N LEU A 117 10.26 10.22 -36.83
CA LEU A 117 8.99 10.44 -37.53
C LEU A 117 8.02 9.25 -37.36
N GLU A 118 8.54 8.02 -37.43
CA GLU A 118 7.76 6.79 -37.29
C GLU A 118 7.13 6.68 -35.89
N ASN A 119 7.90 6.96 -34.83
CA ASN A 119 7.39 6.89 -33.47
C ASN A 119 6.36 7.99 -33.18
N LEU A 120 6.58 9.21 -33.69
CA LEU A 120 5.61 10.30 -33.56
C LEU A 120 4.32 9.99 -34.34
N TYR A 121 4.43 9.32 -35.49
CA TYR A 121 3.28 8.85 -36.26
C TYR A 121 2.50 7.78 -35.51
N THR A 122 3.17 6.76 -34.97
CA THR A 122 2.53 5.73 -34.14
C THR A 122 1.79 6.36 -32.97
N HIS A 123 2.45 7.26 -32.22
CA HIS A 123 1.84 7.98 -31.09
C HIS A 123 0.56 8.73 -31.47
N ILE A 124 0.56 9.50 -32.57
CA ILE A 124 -0.63 10.26 -32.96
C ILE A 124 -1.78 9.35 -33.44
N THR A 125 -1.44 8.23 -34.09
CA THR A 125 -2.45 7.27 -34.54
C THR A 125 -3.09 6.51 -33.38
N GLU A 126 -2.33 6.16 -32.34
CA GLU A 126 -2.81 5.51 -31.13
C GLU A 126 -3.76 6.41 -30.31
N ILE A 127 -3.52 7.72 -30.30
CA ILE A 127 -4.38 8.68 -29.58
C ILE A 127 -5.77 8.82 -30.23
N GLY A 128 -5.85 8.75 -31.56
CA GLY A 128 -7.13 8.90 -32.26
C GLY A 128 -7.07 9.37 -33.71
N PHE A 129 -5.88 9.55 -34.30
CA PHE A 129 -5.73 9.88 -35.72
C PHE A 129 -5.51 8.62 -36.57
N SER A 130 -6.29 7.56 -36.33
CA SER A 130 -6.10 6.24 -36.96
C SER A 130 -6.26 6.23 -38.49
N GLU A 131 -6.96 7.22 -39.05
CA GLU A 131 -7.15 7.38 -40.50
C GLU A 131 -6.09 8.29 -41.15
N LEU A 132 -5.18 8.86 -40.36
CA LEU A 132 -4.11 9.70 -40.87
C LEU A 132 -3.08 8.83 -41.61
N SER A 133 -2.78 9.17 -42.87
CA SER A 133 -1.67 8.52 -43.59
C SER A 133 -0.31 9.06 -43.12
N SER A 134 0.72 8.22 -43.23
CA SER A 134 2.11 8.61 -42.92
C SER A 134 2.57 9.81 -43.77
N GLU A 135 2.22 9.84 -45.05
CA GLU A 135 2.53 10.96 -45.96
C GLU A 135 1.90 12.28 -45.47
N ASN A 136 0.62 12.24 -45.08
CA ASN A 136 -0.06 13.43 -44.56
C ASN A 136 0.56 13.88 -43.23
N PHE A 137 0.94 12.95 -42.37
CA PHE A 137 1.62 13.26 -41.12
C PHE A 137 3.00 13.89 -41.36
N GLU A 138 3.79 13.35 -42.28
CA GLU A 138 5.09 13.93 -42.66
C GLU A 138 4.92 15.38 -43.16
N HIS A 139 3.91 15.62 -44.00
CA HIS A 139 3.58 16.97 -44.44
C HIS A 139 3.19 17.90 -43.28
N VAL A 140 2.50 17.41 -42.26
CA VAL A 140 2.20 18.19 -41.05
C VAL A 140 3.47 18.52 -40.29
N ILE A 141 4.32 17.54 -40.00
CA ILE A 141 5.58 17.73 -39.27
C ILE A 141 6.50 18.73 -39.98
N ARG A 142 6.67 18.60 -41.30
CA ARG A 142 7.43 19.56 -42.12
C ARG A 142 6.85 20.97 -42.07
N ASN A 143 5.51 21.10 -42.04
CA ASN A 143 4.87 22.41 -41.90
C ASN A 143 5.05 23.00 -40.50
N LEU A 144 5.04 22.18 -39.45
CA LEU A 144 5.34 22.62 -38.09
C LEU A 144 6.79 23.12 -37.98
N GLU A 145 7.74 22.41 -38.58
CA GLU A 145 9.14 22.81 -38.67
C GLU A 145 9.29 24.15 -39.41
N ARG A 146 8.70 24.29 -40.60
CA ARG A 146 8.73 25.55 -41.36
C ARG A 146 8.18 26.76 -40.60
N LYS A 147 7.28 26.54 -39.64
CA LYS A 147 6.66 27.58 -38.80
C LYS A 147 7.37 27.76 -37.45
N GLY A 148 8.43 26.99 -37.21
CA GLY A 148 9.27 27.05 -36.00
C GLY A 148 8.61 26.46 -34.76
N TYR A 149 7.71 25.48 -34.92
CA TYR A 149 7.14 24.70 -33.82
C TYR A 149 7.89 23.38 -33.58
N PHE A 150 8.68 22.96 -34.55
CA PHE A 150 9.53 21.76 -34.48
C PHE A 150 10.89 22.07 -35.10
N GLU A 151 11.90 21.31 -34.71
CA GLU A 151 13.22 21.28 -35.33
C GLU A 151 13.59 19.83 -35.62
N SER A 152 14.21 19.59 -36.79
CA SER A 152 14.79 18.30 -37.11
C SER A 152 16.31 18.35 -37.07
N TYR A 153 16.91 17.27 -36.59
CA TYR A 153 18.35 17.07 -36.65
C TYR A 153 18.67 15.59 -36.89
N GLN A 154 19.83 15.35 -37.47
CA GLN A 154 20.28 13.99 -37.79
C GLN A 154 21.16 13.45 -36.66
N LYS A 155 20.87 12.23 -36.23
CA LYS A 155 21.62 11.49 -35.20
C LYS A 155 21.63 10.01 -35.59
N ASP A 156 22.83 9.43 -35.70
CA ASP A 156 23.04 8.00 -35.98
C ASP A 156 22.21 7.49 -37.19
N ASP A 157 22.30 8.22 -38.32
CA ASP A 157 21.58 7.96 -39.58
C ASP A 157 20.04 8.12 -39.55
N GLU A 158 19.47 8.51 -38.41
CA GLU A 158 18.04 8.79 -38.26
C GLU A 158 17.77 10.30 -38.10
N ILE A 159 16.56 10.73 -38.50
CA ILE A 159 16.09 12.10 -38.31
C ILE A 159 15.21 12.13 -37.06
N TYR A 160 15.65 12.90 -36.06
CA TYR A 160 14.91 13.19 -34.85
C TYR A 160 14.21 14.52 -34.97
N TRP A 161 13.02 14.58 -34.39
CA TRP A 161 12.15 15.75 -34.38
C TRP A 161 11.92 16.17 -32.94
N GLN A 162 12.26 17.42 -32.63
CA GLN A 162 12.10 17.99 -31.31
C GLN A 162 11.07 19.13 -31.34
N LYS A 163 10.17 19.12 -30.36
CA LYS A 163 9.14 20.15 -30.19
C LYS A 163 9.76 21.42 -29.64
N ILE A 164 9.45 22.56 -30.25
CA ILE A 164 9.83 23.89 -29.75
C ILE A 164 8.63 24.48 -29.01
N ASP A 165 8.84 24.92 -27.76
CA ASP A 165 7.80 25.56 -26.98
C ASP A 165 7.70 27.05 -27.36
N LYS A 166 6.53 27.45 -27.88
CA LYS A 166 6.30 28.77 -28.51
C LYS A 166 4.96 29.36 -28.11
#